data_AF-A0A7R9LW07-F1
#
_entry.id   AF-A0A7R9LW07-F1
#
_cell.length_a   1.000
_cell.length_b   1.000
_cell.length_c   1.000
_cell.angle_alpha   90.00
_cell.angle_beta   90.00
_cell.angle_gamma   90.00
#
_symmetry.space_group_name_H-M   'P 1'
#
loop_
_entity.id
_entity.type
_entity.pdbx_description
1 polymer ?
#
loop_
_entity_poly.entity_id
_entity_poly.type
_entity_poly.pdbx_seq_one_letter_code
_entity_poly.pdbx_strand_id
1 'polypeptide(L)'
;IPSFYTSDFVLPDTKGYPFDTFLRLDGWHKGLAFLNGFNLGRYWTVGPQITLYSPKHLFNAYPKPNKLIVFELESPSNSKTVQFVTQSVLNATTIPNPHQ
;
A
#
# COMPACT_ATOMS: atom_id res chain seq x y z
N ILE A 1 1.96 6.47 -18.21
CA ILE A 1 2.58 5.21 -18.66
C ILE A 1 2.86 4.33 -17.45
N PRO A 2 2.81 2.99 -17.58
CA PRO A 2 3.13 2.08 -16.48
C PRO A 2 4.52 2.34 -15.90
N SER A 3 4.67 2.33 -14.58
CA SER A 3 5.92 2.68 -13.89
C SER A 3 6.05 2.05 -12.51
N PHE A 4 7.29 1.77 -12.11
CA PHE A 4 7.63 1.29 -10.78
C PHE A 4 8.09 2.43 -9.88
N TYR A 5 7.60 2.43 -8.65
CA TYR A 5 7.98 3.35 -7.58
C TYR A 5 8.48 2.54 -6.40
N THR A 6 9.67 2.87 -5.89
CA THR A 6 10.32 2.12 -4.81
C THR A 6 10.56 3.03 -3.62
N SER A 7 10.38 2.50 -2.42
CA SER A 7 10.71 3.15 -1.16
C SER A 7 11.38 2.15 -0.21
N ASP A 8 12.38 2.61 0.53
CA ASP A 8 13.01 1.86 1.61
C ASP A 8 12.69 2.57 2.95
N PHE A 9 12.33 1.80 3.98
CA PHE A 9 12.00 2.32 5.31
C PHE A 9 12.45 1.37 6.42
N VAL A 10 12.78 1.91 7.59
CA VAL A 10 13.17 1.13 8.77
C VAL A 10 12.04 1.23 9.80
N LEU A 11 11.66 0.09 10.39
CA LEU A 11 10.67 0.09 11.48
C LEU A 11 11.28 0.68 12.76
N PRO A 12 10.47 1.29 13.64
CA PRO A 12 10.98 1.79 14.92
C PRO A 12 11.50 0.64 15.80
N ASP A 13 12.50 0.93 16.63
CA ASP A 13 12.97 0.03 17.68
C ASP A 13 11.95 0.03 18.83
N THR A 14 10.89 -0.77 18.68
CA THR A 14 9.78 -0.83 19.64
C THR A 14 9.41 -2.27 19.91
N LYS A 15 9.27 -2.61 21.19
CA LYS A 15 8.92 -3.96 21.64
C LYS A 15 7.59 -4.41 21.01
N GLY A 16 7.59 -5.58 20.39
CA GLY A 16 6.41 -6.18 19.78
C GLY A 16 6.25 -5.92 18.27
N TYR A 17 7.04 -5.02 17.67
CA TYR A 17 7.09 -4.87 16.21
C TYR A 17 7.79 -6.07 15.54
N PRO A 18 7.43 -6.39 14.27
CA PRO A 18 6.35 -5.79 13.48
C PRO A 18 4.94 -6.28 13.87
N PHE A 19 3.93 -5.47 13.59
CA PHE A 19 2.50 -5.80 13.71
C PHE A 19 1.85 -5.95 12.32
N ASP A 20 0.72 -6.65 12.28
CA ASP A 20 -0.09 -6.71 11.07
C ASP A 20 -0.66 -5.32 10.77
N THR A 21 -0.76 -4.98 9.48
CA THR A 21 -1.23 -3.66 9.04
C THR A 21 -1.89 -3.75 7.66
N PHE A 22 -2.33 -2.62 7.13
CA PHE A 22 -2.92 -2.51 5.80
C PHE A 22 -2.27 -1.37 5.02
N LEU A 23 -1.82 -1.64 3.80
CA LEU A 23 -1.30 -0.64 2.89
C LEU A 23 -2.45 0.13 2.24
N ARG A 24 -2.41 1.46 2.37
CA ARG A 24 -3.34 2.41 1.78
C ARG A 24 -2.63 3.25 0.73
N LEU A 25 -3.24 3.33 -0.46
CA LEU A 25 -2.66 3.97 -1.65
C LEU A 25 -3.55 5.12 -2.16
N ASP A 26 -3.85 6.11 -1.31
CA ASP A 26 -4.67 7.26 -1.73
C ASP A 26 -4.00 8.05 -2.88
N GLY A 27 -4.80 8.38 -3.90
CA GLY A 27 -4.36 9.13 -5.09
C GLY A 27 -3.63 8.30 -6.16
N TRP A 28 -3.25 7.06 -5.86
CA TRP A 28 -2.83 6.07 -6.88
C TRP A 28 -4.06 5.48 -7.55
N HIS A 29 -3.97 5.00 -8.79
CA HIS A 29 -5.16 4.61 -9.57
C HIS A 29 -5.31 3.10 -9.65
N LYS A 30 -4.35 2.41 -10.27
CA LYS A 30 -4.46 0.97 -10.51
C LYS A 30 -3.10 0.33 -10.64
N GLY A 31 -2.89 -0.75 -9.89
CA GLY A 31 -1.60 -1.40 -9.92
C GLY A 31 -1.43 -2.57 -8.97
N LEU A 32 -0.18 -2.92 -8.72
CA LEU A 32 0.24 -3.94 -7.77
C LEU A 32 1.18 -3.36 -6.72
N ALA A 33 1.17 -3.91 -5.51
CA ALA A 33 2.10 -3.55 -4.46
C ALA A 33 2.91 -4.77 -3.99
N PHE A 34 4.18 -4.56 -3.70
CA PHE A 34 5.08 -5.59 -3.20
C PHE A 34 5.82 -5.11 -1.96
N LEU A 35 5.93 -5.95 -0.94
CA LEU A 35 6.70 -5.69 0.27
C LEU A 35 7.78 -6.76 0.42
N ASN A 36 9.04 -6.34 0.47
CA ASN A 36 10.20 -7.24 0.57
C ASN A 36 10.19 -8.38 -0.47
N GLY A 37 9.71 -8.10 -1.69
CA GLY A 37 9.60 -9.07 -2.78
C GLY A 37 8.30 -9.89 -2.79
N PHE A 38 7.49 -9.84 -1.73
CA PHE A 38 6.19 -10.51 -1.68
C PHE A 38 5.10 -9.64 -2.32
N ASN A 39 4.32 -10.21 -3.22
CA ASN A 39 3.19 -9.53 -3.85
C ASN A 39 2.00 -9.42 -2.87
N LEU A 40 1.63 -8.20 -2.48
CA LEU A 40 0.48 -7.92 -1.60
C LEU A 40 -0.85 -7.96 -2.35
N GLY A 41 -0.80 -7.96 -3.69
CA GLY A 41 -1.97 -8.02 -4.56
C GLY A 41 -2.22 -6.73 -5.34
N ARG A 42 -3.43 -6.66 -5.93
CA ARG A 42 -3.87 -5.56 -6.78
C ARG A 42 -4.60 -4.50 -5.96
N TYR A 43 -4.24 -3.23 -6.13
CA TYR A 43 -5.08 -2.10 -5.73
C TYR A 43 -5.78 -1.50 -6.95
N TRP A 44 -6.99 -0.97 -6.74
CA TRP A 44 -7.73 -0.23 -7.75
C TRP A 44 -8.69 0.73 -7.04
N THR A 45 -8.63 2.02 -7.38
CA THR A 45 -9.46 3.06 -6.77
C THR A 45 -10.96 2.79 -6.85
N VAL A 46 -11.42 2.10 -7.89
CA VAL A 46 -12.83 1.73 -8.08
C VAL A 46 -13.44 1.04 -6.84
N GLY A 47 -12.62 0.36 -6.03
CA GLY A 47 -13.08 -0.36 -4.85
C GLY A 47 -13.75 -1.69 -5.20
N PRO A 48 -14.49 -2.32 -4.27
CA PRO A 48 -14.78 -1.83 -2.91
C PRO A 48 -13.57 -1.92 -1.96
N GLN A 49 -12.57 -2.74 -2.30
CA GLN A 49 -11.33 -2.89 -1.53
C GLN A 49 -10.37 -1.74 -1.78
N ILE A 50 -10.06 -0.97 -0.74
CA ILE A 50 -9.17 0.21 -0.80
C ILE A 50 -7.79 -0.08 -0.18
N THR A 51 -7.75 -0.94 0.85
CA THR A 51 -6.50 -1.28 1.54
C THR A 51 -6.06 -2.71 1.29
N LEU A 52 -4.75 -2.95 1.21
CA LEU A 52 -4.16 -4.29 1.04
C LEU A 52 -3.62 -4.81 2.37
N TYR A 53 -4.03 -6.00 2.79
CA TYR A 53 -3.49 -6.61 4.00
C TYR A 53 -1.99 -6.84 3.89
N SER A 54 -1.25 -6.44 4.91
CA SER A 54 0.21 -6.53 5.02
C SER A 54 0.56 -7.28 6.30
N PRO A 55 0.71 -8.63 6.22
CA PRO A 55 1.05 -9.45 7.37
C PRO A 55 2.42 -9.09 7.96
N LYS A 56 2.53 -9.10 9.29
CA LYS A 56 3.74 -8.75 10.04
C LYS A 56 4.98 -9.55 9.64
N HIS A 57 4.79 -10.82 9.26
CA HIS A 57 5.90 -11.73 8.93
C HIS A 57 6.58 -11.38 7.59
N LEU A 58 5.97 -10.52 6.78
CA LEU A 58 6.60 -10.01 5.56
C LEU A 58 7.56 -8.85 5.84
N PHE A 59 7.54 -8.27 7.04
CA PHE A 59 8.41 -7.16 7.42
C PHE A 59 9.71 -7.65 8.06
N ASN A 60 10.80 -6.97 7.72
CA ASN A 60 12.05 -7.05 8.46
C ASN A 60 11.92 -6.25 9.76
N ALA A 61 12.27 -6.87 10.89
CA ALA A 61 12.37 -6.20 12.18
C ALA A 61 13.54 -5.18 12.21
N TYR A 62 13.45 -4.19 13.09
CA TYR A 62 14.54 -3.24 13.34
C TYR A 62 15.87 -3.99 13.63
N PRO A 63 17.02 -3.52 13.12
CA PRO A 63 17.24 -2.30 12.34
C PRO A 63 17.21 -2.48 10.81
N LYS A 64 16.70 -3.62 10.32
CA LYS A 64 16.80 -3.95 8.89
C LYS A 64 15.80 -3.13 8.05
N PRO A 65 16.21 -2.64 6.87
CA PRO A 65 15.30 -1.91 5.98
C PRO A 65 14.25 -2.85 5.38
N ASN A 66 13.08 -2.29 5.11
CA ASN A 66 11.99 -2.87 4.36
C ASN A 66 11.87 -2.14 3.03
N LYS A 67 11.68 -2.87 1.94
CA LYS A 67 11.49 -2.33 0.60
C LYS A 67 10.03 -2.47 0.18
N LEU A 68 9.39 -1.36 -0.15
CA LEU A 68 8.08 -1.33 -0.77
C LEU A 68 8.22 -0.94 -2.25
N ILE A 69 7.54 -1.68 -3.12
CA ILE A 69 7.45 -1.38 -4.54
C ILE A 69 5.98 -1.24 -4.92
N VAL A 70 5.64 -0.14 -5.59
CA VAL A 70 4.33 0.08 -6.21
C VAL A 70 4.52 0.08 -7.72
N PHE A 71 3.83 -0.84 -8.40
CA PHE A 71 3.73 -0.86 -9.85
C PHE A 71 2.41 -0.23 -10.26
N GLU A 72 2.44 1.02 -10.73
CA GLU A 72 1.27 1.80 -11.17
C GLU A 72 1.10 1.71 -12.69
N LEU A 73 -0.14 1.51 -13.14
CA LEU A 73 -0.47 1.23 -14.53
C LEU A 73 -1.11 2.42 -15.25
N GLU A 74 -1.77 3.32 -14.52
CA GLU A 74 -2.56 4.40 -15.09
C GLU A 74 -1.97 5.75 -14.72
N SER A 75 -2.10 6.17 -13.46
CA SER A 75 -1.65 7.48 -12.99
C SER A 75 -1.20 7.45 -11.52
N PRO A 76 0.05 7.88 -11.22
CA PRO A 76 0.55 7.89 -9.86
C PRO A 76 -0.07 9.00 -9.02
N SER A 77 -0.02 8.84 -7.70
CA SER A 77 -0.33 9.93 -6.78
C SER A 77 0.62 11.11 -6.97
N ASN A 78 0.10 12.35 -6.92
CA ASN A 78 0.89 13.58 -6.99
C ASN A 78 1.97 13.64 -5.89
N SER A 79 1.63 13.19 -4.67
CA SER A 79 2.57 13.18 -3.54
C SER A 79 3.52 11.99 -3.59
N LYS A 80 3.22 10.95 -4.38
CA LYS A 80 3.96 9.67 -4.44
C LYS A 80 4.14 9.01 -3.06
N THR A 81 3.17 9.22 -2.18
CA THR A 81 3.15 8.66 -0.82
C THR A 81 2.18 7.51 -0.72
N VAL A 82 2.45 6.63 0.24
CA VAL A 82 1.55 5.57 0.67
C VAL A 82 1.54 5.55 2.20
N GLN A 83 0.55 4.88 2.80
CA GLN A 83 0.42 4.82 4.25
C GLN A 83 0.14 3.39 4.71
N PHE A 84 0.70 3.02 5.85
CA PHE A 84 0.27 1.84 6.58
C PHE A 84 -0.74 2.27 7.64
N VAL A 85 -1.92 1.66 7.63
CA VAL A 85 -3.03 1.96 8.55
C VAL A 85 -3.39 0.73 9.37
N THR A 86 -4.01 0.94 10.53
CA THR A 86 -4.33 -0.15 11.49
C THR A 86 -5.64 -0.86 11.21
N GLN A 87 -6.51 -0.29 10.37
CA GLN A 87 -7.82 -0.85 10.02
C GLN A 87 -7.97 -1.00 8.51
N SER A 88 -8.63 -2.07 8.09
CA SER A 88 -8.95 -2.29 6.69
C SER A 88 -10.11 -1.42 6.21
N VAL A 89 -10.09 -1.06 4.94
CA VAL A 89 -11.23 -0.46 4.23
C VAL A 89 -11.53 -1.36 3.03
N LEU A 90 -12.56 -2.19 3.17
CA LEU A 90 -12.94 -3.20 2.18
C LEU A 90 -14.24 -2.89 1.42
N ASN A 91 -15.01 -1.90 1.89
CA ASN A 91 -16.37 -1.60 1.42
C ASN A 91 -16.54 -0.13 1.04
N ALA A 92 -15.50 0.51 0.49
CA ALA A 92 -15.59 1.90 0.07
C ALA A 92 -15.52 2.02 -1.45
N THR A 93 -16.43 2.80 -2.01
CA THR A 93 -16.38 3.25 -3.40
C THR A 93 -15.76 4.64 -3.43
N THR A 94 -14.75 4.90 -4.27
CA THR A 94 -14.28 6.27 -4.45
C THR A 94 -15.14 7.01 -5.48
N ILE A 95 -15.96 7.94 -4.97
CA ILE A 95 -16.75 8.98 -5.64
C ILE A 95 -17.95 8.47 -6.49
N PRO A 96 -19.18 8.98 -6.25
CA PRO A 96 -20.28 8.84 -7.20
C PRO A 96 -19.90 9.53 -8.52
N ASN A 97 -20.30 8.93 -9.63
CA ASN A 97 -20.24 9.58 -10.94
C ASN A 97 -20.86 11.01 -10.82
N PRO A 98 -20.21 12.10 -11.25
CA PRO A 98 -20.79 13.45 -11.16
C PRO A 98 -22.03 13.67 -12.05
N HIS A 99 -22.53 12.60 -12.70
CA HIS A 99 -23.71 12.58 -13.56
C HIS A 99 -24.84 11.67 -13.04
N GLN A 100 -24.89 11.41 -11.73
CA GLN A 100 -26.03 10.72 -11.12
C GLN A 100 -26.67 11.56 -10.02
#